data_AF-A0A0Q8N966-F1
#
_entry.id   AF-A0A0Q8N966-F1
#
_cell.length_a   1.000
_cell.length_b   1.000
_cell.length_c   1.000
_cell.angle_alpha   90.00
_cell.angle_beta   90.00
_cell.angle_gamma   90.00
#
_symmetry.space_group_name_H-M   'P 1'
#
loop_
_entity.id
_entity.type
_entity.pdbx_description
1 polymer ?
#
loop_
_entity_poly.entity_id
_entity_poly.type
_entity_poly.pdbx_seq_one_letter_code
_entity_poly.pdbx_strand_id
1 'polypeptide(L)'
;MQQQVKSYLFSTQDFSKLTSTPDLHHLRFVLGYENGIIKIDAAGVNAAGKEINRINSKVLFATSNQDKLIDLNEVTVDLSRKRTAVLNKHLLSPKTAFTGIKAWEEKLSKVQDLNEVTSYDGLRIRHYALETEVITSIINKAGIEKVGLFLGLNSEGKMTTILVGLDKGNNIKKVSATSKIVDGVYDFTEPSPPYTGDDD
;
A
#
# COMPACT_ATOMS: atom_id res chain seq x y z
N MET A 1 4.00 21.50 1.92
CA MET A 1 3.45 20.42 1.08
C MET A 1 4.41 19.23 1.10
N GLN A 2 3.95 18.00 1.01
CA GLN A 2 4.79 16.79 1.06
C GLN A 2 5.70 16.68 -0.17
N GLN A 3 7.01 16.57 0.05
CA GLN A 3 8.04 16.44 -0.99
C GLN A 3 8.89 15.17 -0.84
N GLN A 4 8.50 14.29 0.09
CA GLN A 4 9.21 13.04 0.40
C GLN A 4 8.19 11.93 0.55
N VAL A 5 8.62 10.70 0.28
CA VAL A 5 7.83 9.49 0.56
C VAL A 5 7.49 9.45 2.04
N LYS A 6 6.28 8.96 2.35
CA LYS A 6 5.85 8.64 3.72
C LYS A 6 5.40 7.20 3.76
N SER A 7 5.46 6.58 4.93
CA SER A 7 4.81 5.30 5.17
C SER A 7 3.59 5.48 6.05
N TYR A 8 2.53 4.76 5.71
CA TYR A 8 1.24 4.76 6.37
C TYR A 8 1.08 3.42 7.08
N LEU A 9 1.17 3.44 8.41
CA LEU A 9 1.18 2.23 9.21
C LEU A 9 -0.19 1.92 9.76
N PHE A 10 -0.60 0.67 9.60
CA PHE A 10 -1.81 0.11 10.17
C PHE A 10 -1.42 -1.06 11.08
N SER A 11 -2.01 -1.17 12.26
CA SER A 11 -1.74 -2.30 13.13
C SER A 11 -2.43 -3.57 12.60
N THR A 12 -1.83 -4.75 12.83
CA THR A 12 -2.50 -6.01 12.50
C THR A 12 -3.78 -6.18 13.30
N GLN A 13 -3.84 -5.70 14.55
CA GLN A 13 -5.04 -5.74 15.38
C GLN A 13 -6.21 -4.96 14.76
N ASP A 14 -5.96 -3.77 14.24
CA ASP A 14 -6.99 -2.95 13.59
C ASP A 14 -7.47 -3.61 12.30
N PHE A 15 -6.54 -4.16 11.51
CA PHE A 15 -6.91 -4.94 10.34
C PHE A 15 -7.66 -6.21 10.70
N SER A 16 -7.29 -6.95 11.74
CA SER A 16 -8.01 -8.16 12.15
C SER A 16 -9.45 -7.85 12.55
N LYS A 17 -9.69 -6.73 13.26
CA LYS A 17 -11.05 -6.26 13.59
C LYS A 17 -11.82 -5.89 12.32
N LEU A 18 -11.16 -5.13 11.44
CA LEU A 18 -11.72 -4.68 10.17
C LEU A 18 -12.13 -5.87 9.29
N THR A 19 -11.23 -6.83 9.06
CA THR A 19 -11.44 -7.99 8.19
C THR A 19 -12.39 -9.04 8.75
N SER A 20 -12.67 -9.00 10.06
CA SER A 20 -13.63 -9.90 10.72
C SER A 20 -15.04 -9.28 10.84
N THR A 21 -15.24 -8.08 10.30
CA THR A 21 -16.54 -7.40 10.35
C THR A 21 -17.54 -8.09 9.42
N PRO A 22 -18.76 -8.42 9.88
CA PRO A 22 -19.81 -8.96 9.01
C PRO A 22 -20.08 -8.07 7.80
N ASP A 23 -20.50 -8.67 6.69
CA ASP A 23 -20.84 -8.00 5.43
C ASP A 23 -19.69 -7.25 4.75
N LEU A 24 -18.44 -7.41 5.23
CA LEU A 24 -17.27 -6.88 4.54
C LEU A 24 -17.09 -7.56 3.18
N HIS A 25 -17.08 -6.77 2.12
CA HIS A 25 -16.82 -7.24 0.76
C HIS A 25 -15.37 -6.95 0.34
N HIS A 26 -14.92 -5.70 0.47
CA HIS A 26 -13.56 -5.30 0.12
C HIS A 26 -13.09 -4.14 1.00
N LEU A 27 -11.81 -3.83 0.92
CA LEU A 27 -11.18 -2.71 1.61
C LEU A 27 -10.95 -1.56 0.63
N ARG A 28 -11.01 -0.32 1.14
CA ARG A 28 -10.66 0.89 0.40
C ARG A 28 -9.58 1.66 1.15
N PHE A 29 -8.52 2.02 0.46
CA PHE A 29 -7.47 2.90 0.98
C PHE A 29 -7.78 4.31 0.52
N VAL A 30 -8.43 5.07 1.41
CA VAL A 30 -9.03 6.38 1.13
C VAL A 30 -7.95 7.45 1.21
N LEU A 31 -7.75 8.17 0.10
CA LEU A 31 -6.75 9.21 -0.07
C LEU A 31 -7.30 10.58 0.37
N GLY A 32 -6.73 11.13 1.43
CA GLY A 32 -7.04 12.45 1.96
C GLY A 32 -5.83 13.39 1.94
N TYR A 33 -6.04 14.63 2.40
CA TYR A 33 -4.97 15.57 2.73
C TYR A 33 -5.21 16.19 4.09
N GLU A 34 -4.13 16.41 4.82
CA GLU A 34 -4.13 17.21 6.04
C GLU A 34 -2.85 18.04 6.05
N ASN A 35 -2.97 19.37 6.17
CA ASN A 35 -1.84 20.30 6.24
C ASN A 35 -0.82 20.12 5.09
N GLY A 36 -1.31 19.84 3.88
CA GLY A 36 -0.49 19.61 2.69
C GLY A 36 0.30 18.30 2.71
N ILE A 37 -0.10 17.33 3.53
CA ILE A 37 0.45 15.98 3.60
C ILE A 37 -0.64 15.00 3.16
N ILE A 38 -0.27 14.02 2.33
CA ILE A 38 -1.19 12.94 1.95
C ILE A 38 -1.54 12.13 3.20
N LYS A 39 -2.82 11.84 3.39
CA LYS A 39 -3.34 10.91 4.39
C LYS A 39 -3.95 9.70 3.71
N ILE A 40 -3.79 8.54 4.32
CA ILE A 40 -4.42 7.30 3.85
C ILE A 40 -5.05 6.60 5.03
N ASP A 41 -6.35 6.38 4.96
CA ASP A 41 -7.09 5.55 5.91
C ASP A 41 -7.55 4.28 5.19
N ALA A 42 -7.78 3.21 5.94
CA ALA A 42 -8.40 2.00 5.39
C ALA A 42 -9.86 1.91 5.84
N ALA A 43 -10.77 1.75 4.90
CA ALA A 43 -12.20 1.62 5.11
C ALA A 43 -12.69 0.25 4.65
N GLY A 44 -13.47 -0.43 5.47
CA GLY A 44 -14.20 -1.62 5.06
C GLY A 44 -15.49 -1.21 4.38
N VAL A 45 -15.82 -1.86 3.27
CA VAL A 45 -17.06 -1.60 2.56
C VAL A 45 -17.83 -2.87 2.27
N ASN A 46 -19.16 -2.75 2.29
CA ASN A 46 -20.06 -3.84 1.94
C ASN A 46 -20.27 -3.95 0.42
N ALA A 47 -21.09 -4.93 0.00
CA ALA A 47 -21.39 -5.18 -1.41
C ALA A 47 -22.08 -3.99 -2.12
N ALA A 48 -22.77 -3.12 -1.38
CA ALA A 48 -23.36 -1.89 -1.90
C ALA A 48 -22.37 -0.71 -1.98
N GLY A 49 -21.10 -0.93 -1.61
CA GLY A 49 -20.06 0.09 -1.58
C GLY A 49 -20.18 1.07 -0.43
N LYS A 50 -21.05 0.80 0.56
CA LYS A 50 -21.20 1.60 1.78
C LYS A 50 -20.09 1.24 2.76
N GLU A 51 -19.47 2.27 3.32
CA GLU A 51 -18.50 2.14 4.41
C GLU A 51 -19.19 1.60 5.68
N ILE A 52 -18.62 0.55 6.25
CA ILE A 52 -19.11 -0.08 7.48
C ILE A 52 -18.20 0.24 8.68
N ASN A 53 -16.91 0.48 8.44
CA ASN A 53 -15.91 0.85 9.44
C ASN A 53 -14.66 1.45 8.77
N ARG A 54 -13.83 2.10 9.58
CA ARG A 54 -12.60 2.77 9.15
C ARG A 54 -11.52 2.68 10.21
N ILE A 55 -10.28 2.54 9.76
CA ILE A 55 -9.07 2.60 10.59
C ILE A 55 -8.12 3.65 10.03
N ASN A 56 -7.57 4.47 10.92
CA ASN A 56 -6.65 5.54 10.55
C ASN A 56 -5.22 5.00 10.50
N SER A 57 -4.42 5.50 9.56
CA SER A 57 -2.99 5.19 9.56
C SER A 57 -2.21 6.09 10.51
N LYS A 58 -1.11 5.54 11.04
CA LYS A 58 -0.03 6.35 11.61
C LYS A 58 0.97 6.70 10.52
N VAL A 59 1.12 7.98 10.22
CA VAL A 59 2.11 8.48 9.25
C VAL A 59 3.49 8.52 9.90
N LEU A 60 4.50 7.93 9.25
CA LEU A 60 5.91 8.10 9.62
C LEU A 60 6.64 9.02 8.64
N PHE A 61 7.44 9.93 9.20
CA PHE A 61 8.22 10.91 8.45
C PHE A 61 9.60 10.33 8.08
N ALA A 62 10.00 10.51 6.82
CA ALA A 62 11.06 9.78 6.13
C ALA A 62 12.49 9.84 6.68
N THR A 63 12.84 10.73 7.61
CA THR A 63 14.21 10.77 8.15
C THR A 63 14.63 9.45 8.81
N SER A 64 13.67 8.58 9.19
CA SER A 64 13.93 7.23 9.71
C SER A 64 13.59 6.07 8.75
N ASN A 65 13.13 6.34 7.52
CA ASN A 65 12.58 5.32 6.61
C ASN A 65 13.39 5.09 5.32
N GLN A 66 14.31 5.96 4.94
CA GLN A 66 15.13 5.74 3.74
C GLN A 66 15.91 4.42 3.83
N ASP A 67 16.50 4.12 4.99
CA ASP A 67 17.22 2.86 5.24
C ASP A 67 16.30 1.64 5.09
N LYS A 68 15.04 1.77 5.48
CA LYS A 68 14.05 0.67 5.44
C LYS A 68 13.43 0.46 4.06
N LEU A 69 13.47 1.47 3.20
CA LEU A 69 13.09 1.34 1.79
C LEU A 69 14.17 0.61 0.99
N ILE A 70 15.45 0.86 1.30
CA ILE A 70 16.57 0.15 0.66
C ILE A 70 16.46 -1.36 0.88
N ASP A 71 15.95 -1.80 2.04
CA ASP A 71 15.72 -3.22 2.32
C ASP A 71 14.82 -3.90 1.27
N LEU A 72 13.88 -3.20 0.62
CA LEU A 72 13.06 -3.78 -0.46
C LEU A 72 13.91 -4.22 -1.66
N ASN A 73 15.02 -3.55 -1.93
CA ASN A 73 15.93 -3.90 -3.01
C ASN A 73 16.84 -5.10 -2.67
N GLU A 74 16.94 -5.43 -1.39
CA GLU A 74 17.80 -6.50 -0.87
C GLU A 74 17.05 -7.81 -0.59
N VAL A 75 15.73 -7.83 -0.76
CA VAL A 75 14.88 -8.99 -0.47
C VAL A 75 14.18 -9.53 -1.72
N THR A 76 13.75 -10.79 -1.64
CA THR A 76 13.02 -11.49 -2.69
C THR A 76 11.76 -12.12 -2.14
N VAL A 77 10.74 -12.29 -2.97
CA VAL A 77 9.57 -13.09 -2.61
C VAL A 77 9.83 -14.56 -2.96
N ASP A 78 9.42 -15.47 -2.08
CA ASP A 78 9.41 -16.89 -2.39
C ASP A 78 8.29 -17.20 -3.40
N LEU A 79 8.66 -17.39 -4.67
CA LEU A 79 7.76 -17.75 -5.76
C LEU A 79 7.36 -19.23 -5.75
N SER A 80 8.05 -20.09 -4.98
CA SER A 80 7.70 -21.51 -4.87
C SER A 80 6.46 -21.74 -4.00
N ARG A 81 6.12 -20.76 -3.16
CA ARG A 81 4.95 -20.82 -2.27
C ARG A 81 3.66 -20.70 -3.07
N LYS A 82 2.81 -21.72 -2.96
CA LYS A 82 1.45 -21.69 -3.52
C LYS A 82 0.65 -20.55 -2.91
N ARG A 83 0.04 -19.76 -3.78
CA ARG A 83 -0.84 -18.62 -3.48
C ARG A 83 -2.11 -18.75 -4.31
N THR A 84 -3.19 -18.14 -3.85
CA THR A 84 -4.44 -18.06 -4.61
C THR A 84 -4.29 -17.15 -5.84
N ALA A 85 -5.25 -17.21 -6.76
CA ALA A 85 -5.27 -16.34 -7.92
C ALA A 85 -5.32 -14.85 -7.52
N VAL A 86 -6.10 -14.52 -6.49
CA VAL A 86 -6.18 -13.15 -5.93
C VAL A 86 -4.82 -12.69 -5.43
N LEU A 87 -4.14 -13.49 -4.62
CA LEU A 87 -2.82 -13.12 -4.11
C LEU A 87 -1.75 -13.01 -5.20
N ASN A 88 -1.80 -13.85 -6.23
CA ASN A 88 -0.88 -13.77 -7.37
C ASN A 88 -1.12 -12.53 -8.22
N LYS A 89 -2.38 -12.11 -8.40
CA LYS A 89 -2.75 -10.91 -9.17
C LYS A 89 -2.05 -9.65 -8.61
N HIS A 90 -1.96 -9.55 -7.29
CA HIS A 90 -1.38 -8.39 -6.60
C HIS A 90 0.08 -8.59 -6.18
N LEU A 91 0.71 -9.72 -6.52
CA LEU A 91 2.05 -10.02 -6.03
C LEU A 91 3.08 -9.17 -6.78
N LEU A 92 3.73 -8.26 -6.08
CA LEU A 92 4.77 -7.40 -6.62
C LEU A 92 6.16 -7.93 -6.25
N SER A 93 7.09 -7.87 -7.21
CA SER A 93 8.49 -8.13 -6.88
C SER A 93 9.01 -7.00 -5.95
N PRO A 94 9.79 -7.30 -4.89
CA PRO A 94 10.31 -6.25 -4.00
C PRO A 94 11.15 -5.20 -4.72
N LYS A 95 11.89 -5.60 -5.77
CA LYS A 95 12.65 -4.69 -6.63
C LYS A 95 11.75 -3.75 -7.43
N THR A 96 10.64 -4.26 -7.97
CA THR A 96 9.64 -3.43 -8.66
C THR A 96 9.00 -2.45 -7.68
N ALA A 97 8.67 -2.91 -6.47
CA ALA A 97 8.14 -2.07 -5.40
C ALA A 97 9.10 -0.94 -5.04
N PHE A 98 10.37 -1.25 -4.83
CA PHE A 98 11.42 -0.27 -4.56
C PHE A 98 11.53 0.77 -5.68
N THR A 99 11.59 0.30 -6.93
CA THR A 99 11.69 1.17 -8.12
C THR A 99 10.49 2.12 -8.20
N GLY A 100 9.28 1.62 -8.01
CA GLY A 100 8.06 2.43 -8.01
C GLY A 100 8.04 3.48 -6.90
N ILE A 101 8.49 3.13 -5.68
CA ILE A 101 8.59 4.07 -4.56
C ILE A 101 9.64 5.16 -4.83
N LYS A 102 10.80 4.81 -5.41
CA LYS A 102 11.83 5.78 -5.80
C LYS A 102 11.33 6.73 -6.88
N ALA A 103 10.64 6.21 -7.90
CA ALA A 103 10.04 7.05 -8.93
C ALA A 103 8.99 8.02 -8.36
N TRP A 104 8.21 7.57 -7.36
CA TRP A 104 7.29 8.43 -6.63
C TRP A 104 8.02 9.51 -5.80
N GLU A 105 9.12 9.16 -5.12
CA GLU A 105 9.97 10.14 -4.41
C GLU A 105 10.49 11.24 -5.35
N GLU A 106 10.97 10.84 -6.53
CA GLU A 106 11.46 11.77 -7.56
C GLU A 106 10.34 12.64 -8.14
N LYS A 107 9.13 12.10 -8.28
CA LYS A 107 7.96 12.87 -8.75
C LYS A 107 7.53 13.90 -7.68
N LEU A 108 7.50 13.49 -6.42
CA LEU A 108 7.16 14.35 -5.28
C LEU A 108 8.16 15.51 -5.07
N SER A 109 9.44 15.31 -5.36
CA SER A 109 10.44 16.37 -5.18
C SER A 109 10.33 17.50 -6.21
N LYS A 110 9.62 17.25 -7.33
CA LYS A 110 9.46 18.19 -8.45
C LYS A 110 8.09 18.87 -8.48
N VAL A 111 7.08 18.27 -7.85
CA VAL A 111 5.69 18.75 -7.91
C VAL A 111 5.45 19.99 -7.04
N GLN A 112 4.68 20.94 -7.55
CA GLN A 112 4.25 22.14 -6.83
C GLN A 112 2.83 22.06 -6.27
N ASP A 113 1.99 21.17 -6.80
CA ASP A 113 0.69 20.81 -6.26
C ASP A 113 0.51 19.28 -6.23
N LEU A 114 0.26 18.72 -5.05
CA LEU A 114 0.00 17.28 -4.90
C LEU A 114 -1.19 16.78 -5.74
N ASN A 115 -2.14 17.65 -6.08
CA ASN A 115 -3.25 17.25 -6.94
C ASN A 115 -2.77 16.81 -8.34
N GLU A 116 -1.67 17.36 -8.87
CA GLU A 116 -1.12 16.99 -10.19
C GLU A 116 -0.66 15.53 -10.24
N VAL A 117 -0.31 14.97 -9.08
CA VAL A 117 0.30 13.63 -8.98
C VAL A 117 -0.64 12.61 -8.35
N THR A 118 -1.79 13.05 -7.83
CA THR A 118 -2.86 12.20 -7.31
C THR A 118 -4.16 12.33 -8.11
N SER A 119 -4.09 12.91 -9.30
CA SER A 119 -5.23 13.03 -10.21
C SER A 119 -4.83 12.51 -11.58
N TYR A 120 -5.81 11.93 -12.27
CA TYR A 120 -5.71 11.55 -13.67
C TYR A 120 -6.88 12.18 -14.43
N ASP A 121 -6.61 12.76 -15.59
CA ASP A 121 -7.62 13.35 -16.47
C ASP A 121 -8.51 14.37 -15.74
N GLY A 122 -7.90 15.17 -14.86
CA GLY A 122 -8.59 16.16 -14.02
C GLY A 122 -9.40 15.58 -12.86
N LEU A 123 -9.47 14.26 -12.73
CA LEU A 123 -10.16 13.56 -11.65
C LEU A 123 -9.18 13.10 -10.57
N ARG A 124 -9.39 13.60 -9.37
CA ARG A 124 -8.62 13.19 -8.20
C ARG A 124 -8.97 11.77 -7.77
N ILE A 125 -7.94 10.96 -7.53
CA ILE A 125 -8.05 9.65 -6.91
C ILE A 125 -8.54 9.81 -5.48
N ARG A 126 -9.66 9.14 -5.17
CA ARG A 126 -10.32 9.14 -3.86
C ARG A 126 -9.93 7.93 -3.04
N HIS A 127 -9.79 6.77 -3.66
CA HIS A 127 -9.36 5.56 -2.97
C HIS A 127 -8.80 4.50 -3.93
N TYR A 128 -8.11 3.52 -3.38
CA TYR A 128 -7.77 2.25 -4.03
C TYR A 128 -8.58 1.12 -3.41
N ALA A 129 -9.13 0.22 -4.21
CA ALA A 129 -9.86 -0.94 -3.71
C ALA A 129 -8.94 -2.18 -3.60
N LEU A 130 -9.23 -3.07 -2.65
CA LEU A 130 -8.51 -4.34 -2.49
C LEU A 130 -9.38 -5.42 -1.90
N GLU A 131 -9.22 -6.61 -2.44
CA GLU A 131 -9.78 -7.83 -1.91
C GLU A 131 -9.24 -8.08 -0.50
N THR A 132 -10.14 -8.32 0.45
CA THR A 132 -9.83 -8.58 1.86
C THR A 132 -8.77 -9.67 2.04
N GLU A 133 -8.74 -10.65 1.13
CA GLU A 133 -7.78 -11.75 1.12
C GLU A 133 -6.31 -11.30 1.11
N VAL A 134 -5.99 -10.20 0.41
CA VAL A 134 -4.61 -9.71 0.34
C VAL A 134 -4.15 -9.25 1.72
N ILE A 135 -4.97 -8.46 2.42
CA ILE A 135 -4.64 -7.99 3.78
C ILE A 135 -4.63 -9.14 4.77
N THR A 136 -5.59 -10.07 4.72
CA THR A 136 -5.60 -11.22 5.63
C THR A 136 -4.37 -12.11 5.42
N SER A 137 -3.88 -12.23 4.17
CA SER A 137 -2.65 -12.97 3.88
C SER A 137 -1.40 -12.37 4.52
N ILE A 138 -1.36 -11.04 4.71
CA ILE A 138 -0.26 -10.32 5.35
C ILE A 138 -0.36 -10.47 6.87
N ILE A 139 -1.51 -10.14 7.47
CA ILE A 139 -1.66 -10.06 8.93
C ILE A 139 -1.66 -11.43 9.62
N ASN A 140 -1.99 -12.51 8.90
CA ASN A 140 -1.97 -13.87 9.45
C ASN A 140 -0.55 -14.49 9.49
N LYS A 141 0.49 -13.76 9.07
CA LYS A 141 1.87 -14.25 9.13
C LYS A 141 2.51 -13.97 10.48
N ALA A 142 3.22 -14.95 11.00
CA ALA A 142 3.89 -14.84 12.29
C ALA A 142 4.93 -13.71 12.31
N GLY A 143 4.87 -12.88 13.36
CA GLY A 143 5.79 -11.77 13.58
C GLY A 143 5.53 -10.53 12.73
N ILE A 144 4.40 -10.47 12.01
CA ILE A 144 3.87 -9.22 11.45
C ILE A 144 3.09 -8.51 12.54
N GLU A 145 3.51 -7.29 12.85
CA GLU A 145 2.86 -6.42 13.83
C GLU A 145 2.10 -5.28 13.16
N LYS A 146 2.55 -4.89 11.96
CA LYS A 146 1.96 -3.77 11.20
C LYS A 146 1.98 -4.08 9.72
N VAL A 147 1.04 -3.48 9.00
CA VAL A 147 1.09 -3.37 7.54
C VAL A 147 1.55 -1.95 7.22
N GLY A 148 2.64 -1.85 6.47
CA GLY A 148 3.11 -0.61 5.91
C GLY A 148 2.55 -0.42 4.51
N LEU A 149 1.88 0.70 4.29
CA LEU A 149 1.49 1.15 2.96
C LEU A 149 2.42 2.28 2.52
N PHE A 150 2.90 2.17 1.30
CA PHE A 150 3.69 3.17 0.59
C PHE A 150 2.95 3.57 -0.69
N LEU A 151 3.14 4.81 -1.13
CA LEU A 151 2.76 5.22 -2.48
C LEU A 151 3.96 5.02 -3.40
N GLY A 152 3.68 4.54 -4.61
CA GLY A 152 4.66 4.32 -5.67
C GLY A 152 4.06 4.65 -7.03
N LEU A 153 4.87 4.52 -8.08
CA LEU A 153 4.40 4.51 -9.46
C LEU A 153 4.47 3.09 -10.03
N ASN A 154 3.44 2.68 -10.78
CA ASN A 154 3.42 1.42 -11.54
C ASN A 154 4.20 1.56 -12.86
N SER A 155 4.22 0.50 -13.68
CA SER A 155 4.92 0.48 -14.98
C SER A 155 4.37 1.48 -16.01
N GLU A 156 3.16 1.98 -15.82
CA GLU A 156 2.53 3.03 -16.65
C GLU A 156 2.81 4.44 -16.12
N GLY A 157 3.60 4.58 -15.05
CA GLY A 157 3.85 5.88 -14.40
C GLY A 157 2.65 6.41 -13.59
N LYS A 158 1.64 5.57 -13.34
CA LYS A 158 0.47 5.88 -12.53
C LYS A 158 0.70 5.53 -11.07
N MET A 159 0.12 6.32 -10.18
CA MET A 159 0.19 6.16 -8.74
C MET A 159 -0.48 4.85 -8.37
N THR A 160 0.19 4.10 -7.52
CA THR A 160 -0.29 2.86 -6.94
C THR A 160 0.11 2.82 -5.47
N THR A 161 -0.53 1.93 -4.73
CA THR A 161 -0.18 1.63 -3.35
C THR A 161 0.62 0.34 -3.30
N ILE A 162 1.57 0.27 -2.36
CA ILE A 162 2.46 -0.86 -2.14
C ILE A 162 2.36 -1.25 -0.66
N LEU A 163 2.01 -2.50 -0.39
CA LEU A 163 1.85 -3.10 0.93
C LEU A 163 3.01 -4.00 1.28
N VAL A 164 3.50 -3.83 2.51
CA VAL A 164 4.54 -4.66 3.08
C VAL A 164 4.19 -5.02 4.52
N GLY A 165 4.40 -6.28 4.88
CA GLY A 165 4.32 -6.71 6.26
C GLY A 165 5.55 -6.28 7.08
N LEU A 166 5.32 -5.66 8.23
CA LEU A 166 6.37 -5.09 9.08
C LEU A 166 6.39 -5.71 10.48
N ASP A 167 7.58 -5.79 11.07
CA ASP A 167 7.80 -6.22 12.45
C ASP A 167 7.50 -5.11 13.49
N LYS A 168 7.75 -5.41 14.77
CA LYS A 168 7.56 -4.45 15.88
C LYS A 168 8.37 -3.16 15.71
N GLY A 169 9.57 -3.27 15.14
CA GLY A 169 10.50 -2.17 14.83
C GLY A 169 10.19 -1.43 13.53
N ASN A 170 9.10 -1.77 12.85
CA ASN A 170 8.72 -1.27 11.52
C ASN A 170 9.70 -1.65 10.41
N ASN A 171 10.48 -2.72 10.58
CA ASN A 171 11.33 -3.26 9.51
C ASN A 171 10.53 -4.26 8.68
N ILE A 172 10.94 -4.45 7.42
CA ILE A 172 10.33 -5.44 6.54
C ILE A 172 10.51 -6.83 7.13
N LYS A 173 9.40 -7.54 7.37
CA LYS A 173 9.47 -8.86 7.97
C LYS A 173 9.97 -9.89 6.97
N LYS A 174 11.18 -10.36 7.21
CA LYS A 174 11.79 -11.52 6.56
C LYS A 174 11.26 -12.82 7.18
N VAL A 175 11.29 -13.93 6.45
CA VAL A 175 10.85 -15.26 6.99
C VAL A 175 11.70 -15.68 8.19
N SER A 176 12.98 -15.32 8.21
CA SER A 176 13.89 -15.48 9.36
C SER A 176 14.87 -14.31 9.42
N ALA A 177 15.59 -14.15 10.54
CA ALA A 177 16.51 -13.04 10.75
C ALA A 177 17.66 -12.97 9.72
N THR A 178 18.11 -14.11 9.20
CA THR A 178 19.19 -14.22 8.22
C THR A 178 18.69 -14.36 6.78
N SER A 179 17.39 -14.54 6.57
CA SER A 179 16.82 -14.73 5.24
C SER A 179 16.68 -13.41 4.50
N LYS A 180 16.95 -13.42 3.19
CA LYS A 180 16.57 -12.34 2.27
C LYS A 180 15.15 -12.55 1.69
N ILE A 181 14.43 -13.55 2.16
CA ILE A 181 13.10 -13.87 1.64
C ILE A 181 12.04 -13.17 2.50
N VAL A 182 11.05 -12.58 1.83
CA VAL A 182 9.82 -12.04 2.43
C VAL A 182 8.61 -12.81 1.91
N ASP A 183 7.54 -12.82 2.69
CA ASP A 183 6.33 -13.61 2.36
C ASP A 183 5.58 -13.05 1.15
N GLY A 184 5.55 -11.73 1.00
CA GLY A 184 4.91 -11.04 -0.11
C GLY A 184 5.07 -9.54 0.03
N VAL A 185 5.24 -8.88 -1.12
CA VAL A 185 4.98 -7.46 -1.30
C VAL A 185 3.80 -7.40 -2.24
N TYR A 186 2.77 -6.64 -1.89
CA TYR A 186 1.56 -6.58 -2.69
C TYR A 186 1.36 -5.18 -3.20
N ASP A 187 0.99 -5.03 -4.46
CA ASP A 187 0.44 -3.77 -4.93
C ASP A 187 -1.07 -3.77 -4.80
N PHE A 188 -1.66 -2.68 -5.25
CA PHE A 188 -3.08 -2.58 -5.42
C PHE A 188 -3.39 -2.24 -6.85
N THR A 189 -4.58 -2.66 -7.26
CA THR A 189 -5.15 -2.31 -8.55
C THR A 189 -6.47 -1.58 -8.36
N GLU A 190 -6.75 -0.64 -9.28
CA GLU A 190 -7.97 0.16 -9.40
C GLU A 190 -8.07 1.40 -8.48
N PRO A 191 -7.44 2.53 -8.86
CA PRO A 191 -7.83 3.83 -8.34
C PRO A 191 -9.29 4.13 -8.69
N SER A 192 -9.99 4.83 -7.79
CA SER A 192 -11.36 5.31 -7.98
C SER A 192 -11.44 6.83 -7.75
N PRO A 193 -12.12 7.63 -8.60
CA PRO A 193 -12.74 7.20 -9.85
C PRO A 193 -11.70 6.57 -10.79
N PRO A 194 -12.11 5.60 -11.63
CA PRO A 194 -11.19 4.92 -12.51
C PRO A 194 -10.47 5.94 -13.39
N TYR A 195 -9.24 5.59 -13.77
CA TYR A 195 -8.61 6.21 -14.92
C TYR A 195 -9.53 5.99 -16.13
N THR A 196 -10.21 7.05 -16.57
CA THR A 196 -10.89 7.08 -17.85
C THR A 196 -9.84 7.39 -18.89
N GLY A 197 -8.92 6.46 -19.11
CA GLY A 197 -8.09 6.53 -20.31
C GLY A 197 -9.02 6.41 -21.49
N ASP A 198 -9.21 7.52 -22.20
CA ASP A 198 -9.97 7.51 -23.43
C ASP A 198 -9.37 6.49 -24.41
N ASP A 199 -10.28 5.83 -25.11
CA ASP A 199 -10.05 4.90 -26.22
C ASP A 199 -9.08 5.48 -27.25
N ASP A 200 -8.11 4.67 -27.68
CA ASP A 200 -7.51 4.71 -29.02
C ASP A 200 -7.51 3.30 -29.63
#